data_AF-A0A8H4SPA4-F1
#
_entry.id   AF-A0A8H4SPA4-F1
#
_cell.length_a   1.000
_cell.length_b   1.000
_cell.length_c   1.000
_cell.angle_alpha   90.00
_cell.angle_beta   90.00
_cell.angle_gamma   90.00
#
_symmetry.space_group_name_H-M   'P 1'
#
loop_
_entity.id
_entity.type
_entity.pdbx_description
1 polymer ?
#
loop_
_entity_poly.entity_id
_entity_poly.type
_entity_poly.pdbx_seq_one_letter_code
_entity_poly.pdbx_strand_id
1 'polypeptide(L)'
;STDFKFLQTPEFTFSTFPTEDDPRPRPPLPSSLPPSTKIFIRAKKGIILEATISTSTDAYIVQEQERHSAASLTNKILHEMDEQSWRTIADSVVAIASDGQEQQRPADEVVDDLTAFICEKFGV
;
A
#
# COMPACT_ATOMS: atom_id res chain seq x y z
N SER A 1 17.75 4.69 21.27
CA SER A 1 17.32 3.52 20.50
C SER A 1 15.90 3.78 19.99
N THR A 2 15.66 3.53 18.72
CA THR A 2 14.35 3.59 18.03
C THR A 2 13.42 2.48 18.49
N ASP A 3 13.96 1.33 18.87
CA ASP A 3 13.21 0.14 19.33
C ASP A 3 12.31 0.45 20.54
N PHE A 4 12.79 1.25 21.50
CA PHE A 4 12.01 1.65 22.68
C PHE A 4 10.79 2.54 22.33
N LYS A 5 10.83 3.27 21.20
CA LYS A 5 9.71 4.10 20.73
C LYS A 5 8.67 3.29 19.94
N PHE A 6 9.10 2.31 19.14
CA PHE A 6 8.21 1.53 18.27
C PHE A 6 7.55 0.32 18.95
N LEU A 7 8.18 -0.28 19.97
CA LEU A 7 7.58 -1.38 20.74
C LEU A 7 6.39 -0.93 21.62
N GLN A 8 6.18 0.37 21.77
CA GLN A 8 5.02 0.96 22.44
C GLN A 8 3.95 1.50 21.48
N THR A 9 4.17 1.45 20.15
CA THR A 9 3.15 1.92 19.20
C THR A 9 1.91 1.05 19.34
N PRO A 10 0.74 1.64 19.68
CA PRO A 10 -0.50 0.91 19.74
C PRO A 10 -0.81 0.31 18.36
N GLU A 11 -1.75 -0.62 18.32
CA GLU A 11 -2.28 -1.05 17.04
C GLU A 11 -2.92 0.16 16.32
N PHE A 12 -2.60 0.33 15.05
CA PHE A 12 -3.20 1.37 14.22
C PHE A 12 -3.52 0.82 12.83
N THR A 13 -4.44 1.51 12.18
CA THR A 13 -4.85 1.23 10.80
C THR A 13 -4.66 2.49 9.97
N PHE A 14 -3.94 2.36 8.85
CA PHE A 14 -3.92 3.30 7.76
C PHE A 14 -4.81 2.75 6.63
N SER A 15 -5.71 3.58 6.09
CA SER A 15 -6.53 3.19 4.95
C SER A 15 -6.86 4.41 4.08
N THR A 16 -6.77 4.26 2.76
CA THR A 16 -7.20 5.28 1.79
C THR A 16 -8.70 5.27 1.50
N PHE A 17 -9.43 4.33 2.09
CA PHE A 17 -10.89 4.24 2.00
C PHE A 17 -11.55 4.05 3.38
N PRO A 18 -12.82 4.44 3.55
CA PRO A 18 -13.58 4.13 4.76
C PRO A 18 -13.70 2.61 4.96
N THR A 19 -13.58 2.15 6.19
CA THR A 19 -13.77 0.73 6.57
C THR A 19 -15.01 0.60 7.45
N GLU A 20 -15.47 -0.63 7.70
CA GLU A 20 -16.59 -0.87 8.62
C GLU A 20 -16.27 -0.34 10.04
N ASP A 21 -15.06 -0.62 10.53
CA ASP A 21 -14.58 -0.16 11.83
C ASP A 21 -14.30 1.35 11.91
N ASP A 22 -14.00 1.99 10.76
CA ASP A 22 -13.74 3.42 10.66
C ASP A 22 -14.38 4.00 9.39
N PRO A 23 -15.68 4.38 9.46
CA PRO A 23 -16.45 4.86 8.31
C PRO A 23 -16.16 6.32 7.94
N ARG A 24 -15.19 6.98 8.60
CA ARG A 24 -14.90 8.39 8.34
C ARG A 24 -14.39 8.60 6.90
N PRO A 25 -14.77 9.69 6.22
CA PRO A 25 -14.24 9.98 4.89
C PRO A 25 -12.71 10.15 4.95
N ARG A 26 -12.01 9.61 3.95
CA ARG A 26 -10.56 9.79 3.79
C ARG A 26 -10.26 11.00 2.92
N PRO A 27 -9.11 11.66 3.10
CA PRO A 27 -8.66 12.68 2.17
C PRO A 27 -8.59 12.11 0.74
N PRO A 28 -8.85 12.93 -0.29
CA PRO A 28 -8.69 12.50 -1.67
C PRO A 28 -7.24 12.07 -1.92
N LEU A 29 -7.07 11.07 -2.78
CA LEU A 29 -5.75 10.66 -3.26
C LEU A 29 -5.14 11.76 -4.14
N PRO A 30 -3.80 11.83 -4.23
CA PRO A 30 -3.13 12.62 -5.25
C PRO A 30 -3.66 12.29 -6.65
N SER A 31 -3.79 13.29 -7.52
CA SER A 31 -4.21 13.10 -8.91
C SER A 31 -3.22 12.28 -9.74
N SER A 32 -2.00 12.09 -9.24
CA SER A 32 -0.99 11.22 -9.80
C SER A 32 -1.22 9.74 -9.49
N LEU A 33 -2.17 9.36 -8.63
CA LEU A 33 -2.53 7.95 -8.45
C LEU A 33 -3.77 7.60 -9.28
N PRO A 34 -3.88 6.35 -9.76
CA PRO A 34 -5.15 5.84 -10.28
C PRO A 34 -6.27 6.06 -9.23
N PRO A 35 -7.43 6.62 -9.60
CA PRO A 35 -8.52 6.88 -8.66
C PRO A 35 -9.05 5.61 -7.98
N SER A 36 -8.82 4.45 -8.59
CA SER A 36 -9.11 3.11 -8.06
C SER A 36 -8.14 2.64 -6.99
N THR A 37 -7.08 3.39 -6.69
CA THR A 37 -6.05 2.97 -5.74
C THR A 37 -6.64 2.80 -4.33
N LYS A 38 -6.44 1.62 -3.76
CA LYS A 38 -6.80 1.29 -2.38
C LYS A 38 -5.58 0.75 -1.66
N ILE A 39 -5.29 1.33 -0.50
CA ILE A 39 -4.23 0.89 0.39
C ILE A 39 -4.84 0.72 1.77
N PHE A 40 -4.64 -0.44 2.37
CA PHE A 40 -4.99 -0.73 3.75
C PHE A 40 -3.76 -1.35 4.43
N ILE A 41 -3.37 -0.84 5.59
CA ILE A 41 -2.30 -1.39 6.42
C ILE A 41 -2.75 -1.33 7.87
N ARG A 42 -2.73 -2.47 8.55
CA ARG A 42 -2.92 -2.56 10.00
C ARG A 42 -1.64 -3.08 10.62
N ALA A 43 -1.10 -2.33 11.57
CA ALA A 43 0.18 -2.63 12.20
C ALA A 43 0.10 -2.50 13.72
N LYS A 44 0.91 -3.29 14.42
CA LYS A 44 1.00 -3.29 15.89
C LYS A 44 2.45 -3.47 16.30
N LYS A 45 2.93 -2.61 17.21
CA LYS A 45 4.34 -2.61 17.64
C LYS A 45 5.32 -2.53 16.46
N GLY A 46 4.94 -1.80 15.41
CA GLY A 46 5.73 -1.66 14.18
C GLY A 46 5.68 -2.86 13.22
N ILE A 47 4.98 -3.94 13.54
CA ILE A 47 4.84 -5.12 12.66
C ILE A 47 3.54 -5.01 11.88
N ILE A 48 3.61 -5.21 10.57
CA ILE A 48 2.43 -5.28 9.69
C ILE A 48 1.69 -6.58 9.98
N LEU A 49 0.46 -6.46 10.49
CA LEU A 49 -0.42 -7.61 10.77
C LEU A 49 -1.25 -7.98 9.54
N GLU A 50 -1.65 -6.97 8.77
CA GLU A 50 -2.49 -7.11 7.58
C GLU A 50 -2.20 -5.93 6.66
N ALA A 51 -2.10 -6.20 5.36
CA ALA A 51 -1.95 -5.17 4.36
C ALA A 51 -2.51 -5.60 3.03
N THR A 52 -3.15 -4.68 2.32
CA THR A 52 -3.58 -4.87 0.93
C THR A 52 -3.34 -3.60 0.14
N ILE A 53 -2.93 -3.77 -1.11
CA ILE A 53 -2.72 -2.70 -2.08
C ILE A 53 -3.35 -3.14 -3.40
N SER A 54 -4.18 -2.28 -3.99
CA SER A 54 -4.70 -2.45 -5.34
C SER A 54 -4.77 -1.11 -6.07
N THR A 55 -4.61 -1.14 -7.39
CA THR A 55 -4.63 0.05 -8.27
C THR A 55 -5.61 -0.09 -9.43
N SER A 56 -6.17 -1.27 -9.64
CA SER A 56 -7.05 -1.58 -10.77
C SER A 56 -8.54 -1.36 -10.47
N THR A 57 -9.34 -1.18 -11.51
CA THR A 57 -10.82 -1.27 -11.45
C THR A 57 -11.33 -2.68 -11.77
N ASP A 58 -10.48 -3.55 -12.33
CA ASP A 58 -10.83 -4.94 -12.64
C ASP A 58 -10.84 -5.78 -11.36
N ALA A 59 -11.97 -6.43 -11.07
CA ALA A 59 -12.16 -7.17 -9.83
C ALA A 59 -11.19 -8.36 -9.66
N TYR A 60 -10.82 -9.02 -10.75
CA TYR A 60 -9.86 -10.13 -10.71
C TYR A 60 -8.46 -9.61 -10.43
N ILE A 61 -8.04 -8.54 -11.12
CA ILE A 61 -6.74 -7.91 -10.89
C ILE A 61 -6.65 -7.34 -9.47
N VAL A 62 -7.71 -6.69 -8.98
CA VAL A 62 -7.78 -6.21 -7.59
C VAL A 62 -7.55 -7.36 -6.61
N GLN A 63 -8.27 -8.48 -6.77
CA GLN A 63 -8.13 -9.62 -5.89
C GLN A 63 -6.70 -10.19 -5.89
N GLU A 64 -6.06 -10.30 -7.05
CA GLU A 64 -4.68 -10.79 -7.13
C GLU A 64 -3.68 -9.80 -6.55
N GLN A 65 -3.86 -8.49 -6.78
CA GLN A 65 -3.04 -7.43 -6.19
C GLN A 65 -3.13 -7.44 -4.65
N GLU A 66 -4.34 -7.56 -4.10
CA GLU A 66 -4.56 -7.63 -2.66
C GLU A 66 -3.95 -8.90 -2.05
N ARG A 67 -4.14 -10.06 -2.68
CA ARG A 67 -3.55 -11.33 -2.25
C ARG A 67 -2.02 -11.28 -2.26
N HIS A 68 -1.43 -10.74 -3.34
CA HIS A 68 0.01 -10.64 -3.52
C HIS A 68 0.66 -9.67 -2.53
N SER A 69 0.08 -8.48 -2.36
CA SER A 69 0.55 -7.49 -1.39
C SER A 69 0.42 -7.99 0.05
N ALA A 70 -0.67 -8.67 0.39
CA ALA A 70 -0.83 -9.29 1.71
C ALA A 70 0.27 -10.32 2.01
N ALA A 71 0.54 -11.23 1.07
CA ALA A 71 1.59 -12.22 1.20
C ALA A 71 2.99 -11.58 1.33
N SER A 72 3.21 -10.46 0.62
CA SER A 72 4.51 -9.78 0.58
C SER A 72 4.76 -8.88 1.79
N LEU A 73 3.72 -8.33 2.42
CA LEU A 73 3.84 -7.33 3.48
C LEU A 73 3.61 -7.87 4.90
N THR A 74 2.84 -8.95 5.05
CA THR A 74 2.54 -9.52 6.38
C THR A 74 3.82 -9.90 7.12
N ASN A 75 3.90 -9.57 8.41
CA ASN A 75 5.05 -9.75 9.29
C ASN A 75 6.30 -8.90 8.97
N LYS A 76 6.26 -8.01 7.99
CA LYS A 76 7.34 -7.04 7.80
C LYS A 76 7.33 -5.98 8.91
N ILE A 77 8.51 -5.45 9.22
CA ILE A 77 8.68 -4.36 10.16
C ILE A 77 8.51 -3.05 9.38
N LEU A 78 7.42 -2.33 9.66
CA LEU A 78 6.99 -1.18 8.87
C LEU A 78 8.03 -0.06 8.81
N HIS A 79 8.74 0.19 9.91
CA HIS A 79 9.74 1.26 10.00
C HIS A 79 11.13 0.87 9.45
N GLU A 80 11.30 -0.39 9.03
CA GLU A 80 12.49 -0.86 8.31
C GLU A 80 12.28 -0.89 6.80
N MET A 81 11.04 -0.64 6.34
CA MET A 81 10.72 -0.55 4.91
C MET A 81 11.23 0.78 4.37
N ASP A 82 12.37 0.73 3.67
CA ASP A 82 12.93 1.87 2.94
C ASP A 82 12.23 2.10 1.58
N GLU A 83 12.57 3.19 0.90
CA GLU A 83 12.00 3.56 -0.40
C GLU A 83 12.15 2.43 -1.42
N GLN A 84 13.31 1.79 -1.47
CA GLN A 84 13.58 0.69 -2.41
C GLN A 84 12.69 -0.53 -2.11
N SER A 85 12.48 -0.84 -0.82
CA SER A 85 11.58 -1.92 -0.40
C SER A 85 10.14 -1.62 -0.80
N TRP A 86 9.67 -0.39 -0.58
CA TRP A 86 8.33 0.03 -1.01
C TRP A 86 8.18 0.02 -2.52
N ARG A 87 9.18 0.50 -3.25
CA ARG A 87 9.20 0.47 -4.71
C ARG A 87 9.09 -0.94 -5.25
N THR A 88 9.83 -1.88 -4.66
CA THR A 88 9.78 -3.30 -5.04
C THR A 88 8.38 -3.90 -4.83
N ILE A 89 7.71 -3.54 -3.73
CA ILE A 89 6.32 -3.95 -3.50
C ILE A 89 5.37 -3.33 -4.52
N ALA A 90 5.45 -2.01 -4.73
CA ALA A 90 4.61 -1.28 -5.68
C ALA A 90 4.76 -1.84 -7.10
N ASP A 91 5.99 -2.06 -7.55
CA ASP A 91 6.33 -2.68 -8.83
C ASP A 91 5.67 -4.05 -8.98
N SER A 92 5.87 -4.94 -8.01
CA SER A 92 5.30 -6.28 -8.04
C SER A 92 3.76 -6.31 -8.04
N VAL A 93 3.12 -5.31 -7.42
CA VAL A 93 1.66 -5.17 -7.41
C VAL A 93 1.15 -4.63 -8.74
N VAL A 94 1.80 -3.60 -9.30
CA VAL A 94 1.40 -2.98 -10.57
C VAL A 94 1.64 -3.95 -11.74
N ALA A 95 2.68 -4.78 -11.68
CA ALA A 95 2.99 -5.79 -12.69
C ALA A 95 1.83 -6.78 -12.92
N ILE A 96 1.03 -7.09 -11.90
CA ILE A 96 -0.13 -8.00 -12.00
C ILE A 96 -1.17 -7.50 -13.02
N ALA A 97 -1.29 -6.19 -13.21
CA ALA A 97 -2.21 -5.61 -14.19
C ALA A 97 -1.69 -5.70 -15.64
N SER A 98 -0.38 -5.93 -15.84
CA SER A 98 0.30 -5.74 -17.13
C SER A 98 0.18 -6.94 -18.09
N ASP A 99 -0.36 -8.07 -17.63
CA ASP A 99 -0.55 -9.26 -18.46
C ASP A 99 -1.82 -9.21 -19.34
N GLY A 100 -2.62 -8.15 -19.28
CA GLY A 100 -4.03 -8.18 -19.70
C GLY A 100 -4.51 -7.19 -20.78
N GLN A 101 -4.31 -5.87 -20.64
CA GLN A 101 -4.96 -4.86 -21.49
C GLN A 101 -4.17 -3.54 -21.51
N GLU A 102 -4.27 -2.79 -22.60
CA GLU A 102 -3.68 -1.45 -22.82
C GLU A 102 -3.76 -0.54 -21.58
N GLN A 103 -2.67 -0.49 -20.80
CA GLN A 103 -2.51 0.52 -19.77
C GLN A 103 -2.50 1.91 -20.44
N GLN A 104 -3.50 2.74 -20.15
CA GLN A 104 -3.56 4.14 -20.60
C GLN A 104 -2.42 5.00 -20.02
N ARG A 105 -1.76 4.52 -18.97
CA ARG A 105 -0.63 5.18 -18.30
C ARG A 105 0.52 4.19 -18.10
N PRO A 106 1.80 4.58 -18.32
CA PRO A 106 2.93 3.68 -18.13
C PRO A 106 2.96 3.09 -16.71
N ALA A 107 3.19 1.78 -16.61
CA ALA A 107 3.27 1.08 -15.32
C ALA A 107 4.33 1.69 -14.39
N ASP A 108 5.49 2.06 -14.94
CA ASP A 108 6.59 2.67 -14.18
C ASP A 108 6.19 3.98 -13.48
N GLU A 109 5.40 4.84 -14.15
CA GLU A 109 4.91 6.07 -13.52
C GLU A 109 3.96 5.77 -12.34
N VAL A 110 3.10 4.77 -12.49
CA VAL A 110 2.19 4.35 -11.41
C VAL A 110 2.99 3.78 -10.24
N VAL A 111 4.06 3.03 -10.51
CA VAL A 111 4.96 2.50 -9.48
C VAL A 111 5.64 3.63 -8.73
N ASP A 112 6.21 4.61 -9.43
CA ASP A 112 6.92 5.73 -8.81
C ASP A 112 5.97 6.61 -7.98
N ASP A 113 4.79 6.94 -8.50
CA ASP A 113 3.78 7.72 -7.78
C ASP A 113 3.25 6.99 -6.54
N LEU A 114 2.98 5.68 -6.66
CA LEU A 114 2.53 4.84 -5.54
C LEU A 114 3.60 4.74 -4.45
N THR A 115 4.87 4.58 -4.87
CA THR A 115 6.01 4.53 -3.96
C THR A 115 6.16 5.84 -3.21
N ALA A 116 6.15 6.97 -3.92
CA ALA A 116 6.26 8.30 -3.33
C ALA A 116 5.13 8.56 -2.32
N PHE A 117 3.89 8.21 -2.66
CA PHE A 117 2.76 8.35 -1.75
C PHE A 117 2.92 7.52 -0.48
N ILE A 118 3.34 6.26 -0.59
CA ILE A 118 3.54 5.38 0.56
C ILE A 118 4.67 5.91 1.45
N CYS A 119 5.80 6.31 0.87
CA CYS A 119 6.93 6.86 1.61
C CYS A 119 6.54 8.15 2.35
N GLU A 120 5.77 9.05 1.72
CA GLU A 120 5.23 10.25 2.36
C GLU A 120 4.38 9.90 3.60
N LYS A 121 3.53 8.86 3.52
CA LYS A 121 2.64 8.47 4.64
C LYS A 121 3.36 7.78 5.79
N PHE A 122 4.45 7.08 5.51
CA PHE A 122 5.20 6.37 6.54
C PHE A 122 6.49 7.07 6.98
N GLY A 123 6.80 8.23 6.39
CA GLY A 123 7.95 9.06 6.78
C GLY A 123 9.29 8.42 6.42
N VAL A 124 9.34 7.79 5.25
CA VAL A 124 10.54 7.16 4.66
C VAL A 124 11.17 8.12 3.67
#